data_AF-A0A2V6MR36-F1
#
_entry.id   AF-A0A2V6MR36-F1
#
_cell.length_a   1.000
_cell.length_b   1.000
_cell.length_c   1.000
_cell.angle_alpha   90.00
_cell.angle_beta   90.00
_cell.angle_gamma   90.00
#
_symmetry.space_group_name_H-M   'P 1'
#
loop_
_entity.id
_entity.type
_entity.pdbx_description
1 polymer ?
#
loop_
_entity_poly.entity_id
_entity_poly.type
_entity_poly.pdbx_seq_one_letter_code
_entity_poly.pdbx_strand_id
1 'polypeptide(L)' 'MSKAVERPANPADVESIEAIVAAAYDSISGPAGKKRDWDRMRSLFIAGARLIPTAKDAGKHDVDVAPQILDIEGF' A
#
# COMPACT_ATOMS: atom_id res chain seq x y z
N MET A 1 -15.34 1.73 15.30
CA MET A 1 -14.22 0.95 14.74
C MET A 1 -14.82 -0.06 13.78
N SER A 2 -14.92 0.29 12.51
CA SER A 2 -15.55 -0.61 11.52
C SER A 2 -14.49 -1.57 11.01
N LYS A 3 -14.73 -2.85 11.27
CA LYS A 3 -13.94 -4.00 10.86
C LYS A 3 -13.82 -3.99 9.33
N ALA A 4 -12.66 -3.65 8.78
CA ALA A 4 -12.39 -3.87 7.37
C ALA A 4 -12.49 -5.38 7.11
N VAL A 5 -13.22 -5.75 6.06
CA VAL A 5 -13.20 -7.12 5.56
C VAL A 5 -11.85 -7.28 4.90
N GLU A 6 -10.86 -7.84 5.61
CA GLU A 6 -9.58 -8.25 5.02
C GLU A 6 -9.89 -9.28 3.92
N ARG A 7 -9.93 -8.82 2.67
CA ARG A 7 -9.96 -9.72 1.52
C ARG A 7 -8.64 -10.50 1.55
N PRO A 8 -8.67 -11.85 1.54
CA PRO A 8 -7.45 -12.62 1.41
C PRO A 8 -6.75 -12.27 0.09
N ALA A 9 -5.42 -12.22 0.11
CA ALA A 9 -4.64 -11.99 -1.11
C ALA A 9 -5.06 -12.98 -2.19
N ASN A 10 -5.18 -12.49 -3.43
CA ASN A 10 -5.33 -13.38 -4.58
C ASN A 10 -4.08 -14.27 -4.66
N PRO A 11 -4.19 -15.62 -4.70
CA PRO A 11 -3.03 -16.50 -4.76
C PRO A 11 -2.05 -16.16 -5.88
N ALA A 12 -2.54 -15.70 -7.04
CA ALA A 12 -1.71 -15.29 -8.17
C ALA A 12 -0.88 -14.03 -7.89
N ASP A 13 -1.34 -13.14 -6.99
CA ASP A 13 -0.60 -11.92 -6.64
C ASP A 13 0.54 -12.19 -5.65
N VAL A 14 0.56 -13.37 -5.01
CA VAL A 14 1.52 -13.73 -3.94
C VAL A 14 2.29 -15.02 -4.22
N GLU A 15 2.22 -15.56 -5.44
CA GLU A 15 2.89 -16.81 -5.81
C GLU A 15 4.42 -16.68 -5.92
N SER A 16 4.92 -15.45 -6.07
CA SER A 16 6.34 -15.12 -6.19
C SER A 16 6.62 -13.67 -5.77
N ILE A 17 7.89 -13.33 -5.60
CA ILE A 17 8.31 -11.94 -5.33
C ILE A 17 7.93 -11.05 -6.52
N GLU A 18 8.13 -11.55 -7.74
CA GLU A 18 7.81 -10.87 -8.98
C GLU A 18 6.30 -10.57 -9.08
N ALA A 19 5.46 -11.52 -8.70
CA ALA A 19 4.00 -11.33 -8.65
C ALA A 19 3.59 -10.24 -7.66
N ILE A 20 4.20 -10.22 -6.47
CA ILE A 20 3.91 -9.20 -5.44
C ILE A 20 4.29 -7.80 -5.95
N VAL A 21 5.47 -7.68 -6.56
CA VAL A 21 5.95 -6.40 -7.10
C VAL A 21 5.02 -5.92 -8.23
N ALA A 22 4.67 -6.80 -9.17
CA ALA A 22 3.73 -6.48 -10.24
C ALA A 22 2.37 -6.05 -9.69
N ALA A 23 1.82 -6.79 -8.73
CA ALA A 23 0.55 -6.48 -8.09
C ALA A 23 0.58 -5.13 -7.36
N ALA A 24 1.68 -4.80 -6.68
CA ALA A 24 1.86 -3.52 -6.02
C ALA A 24 1.88 -2.36 -7.04
N TYR A 25 2.69 -2.47 -8.11
CA TYR A 25 2.77 -1.42 -9.14
C TYR A 25 1.45 -1.23 -9.88
N ASP A 26 0.74 -2.30 -10.23
CA ASP A 26 -0.58 -2.19 -10.85
C ASP A 26 -1.59 -1.47 -9.96
N SER A 27 -1.47 -1.65 -8.65
CA SER A 27 -2.36 -1.04 -7.66
C SER A 27 -2.08 0.45 -7.48
N ILE A 28 -0.80 0.85 -7.41
CA ILE A 28 -0.40 2.25 -7.10
C ILE A 28 -0.06 3.10 -8.33
N SER A 29 0.19 2.49 -9.49
CA SER A 29 0.65 3.16 -10.73
C SER A 29 -0.35 3.01 -11.88
N GLY A 30 -0.39 3.97 -12.81
CA GLY A 30 -1.29 3.92 -13.98
C GLY A 30 -1.96 5.26 -14.31
N PRO A 31 -2.76 5.31 -15.39
CA PRO A 31 -3.31 6.56 -15.91
C PRO A 31 -4.24 7.24 -14.92
N ALA A 32 -4.28 8.57 -14.99
CA ALA A 32 -5.22 9.38 -14.23
C ALA A 32 -6.68 8.98 -14.55
N GLY A 33 -7.56 9.06 -13.55
CA GLY A 33 -8.99 8.73 -13.69
C GLY A 33 -9.34 7.24 -13.60
N LYS A 34 -8.35 6.32 -13.61
CA LYS A 34 -8.62 4.90 -13.32
C LYS A 34 -8.86 4.71 -11.82
N LYS A 35 -10.03 4.15 -11.47
CA LYS A 35 -10.34 3.77 -10.08
C LYS A 35 -9.36 2.72 -9.59
N ARG A 36 -8.83 2.91 -8.38
CA ARG A 36 -7.89 1.97 -7.74
C ARG A 36 -8.60 0.93 -6.91
N ASP A 37 -8.09 -0.30 -6.96
CA ASP A 37 -8.46 -1.38 -6.05
C ASP A 37 -7.53 -1.33 -4.84
N TRP A 38 -7.89 -0.50 -3.86
CA TRP A 38 -7.12 -0.37 -2.63
C TRP A 38 -7.22 -1.60 -1.74
N ASP A 39 -8.28 -2.40 -1.84
CA ASP A 39 -8.43 -3.62 -1.06
C ASP A 39 -7.45 -4.70 -1.54
N ARG A 40 -7.25 -4.80 -2.87
CA ARG A 40 -6.17 -5.62 -3.44
C ARG A 40 -4.80 -5.17 -2.94
N MET A 41 -4.53 -3.85 -2.95
CA MET A 41 -3.29 -3.29 -2.44
C MET A 41 -3.04 -3.68 -0.98
N ARG A 42 -4.04 -3.48 -0.11
CA ARG A 42 -3.94 -3.80 1.33
C ARG A 42 -3.75 -5.30 1.57
N SER A 43 -4.32 -6.17 0.74
CA SER A 43 -4.15 -7.62 0.85
C SER A 43 -2.72 -8.13 0.63
N LEU A 44 -1.83 -7.31 0.02
CA LEU A 44 -0.42 -7.67 -0.18
C LEU A 44 0.42 -7.59 1.10
N PHE A 45 -0.11 -6.98 2.15
CA PHE A 45 0.61 -6.77 3.40
C PHE A 45 0.26 -7.84 4.44
N ILE A 46 1.27 -8.26 5.20
CA ILE A 46 1.07 -9.12 6.37
C ILE A 46 0.44 -8.32 7.52
N ALA A 47 -0.25 -9.02 8.43
CA ALA A 47 -0.77 -8.43 9.65
C ALA A 47 0.33 -7.69 10.43
N GLY A 48 0.09 -6.42 10.74
CA GLY A 48 1.02 -5.56 11.48
C GLY A 48 2.16 -4.93 10.65
N ALA A 49 2.12 -5.03 9.32
CA ALA A 49 3.06 -4.27 8.49
C ALA A 49 2.90 -2.75 8.70
N ARG A 50 3.99 -2.01 8.54
CA ARG A 50 4.06 -0.56 8.74
C ARG A 50 4.56 0.14 7.49
N LEU A 51 3.93 1.27 7.17
CA LEU A 51 4.38 2.18 6.12
C LEU A 51 5.01 3.40 6.79
N ILE A 52 6.27 3.70 6.43
CA ILE A 52 7.04 4.81 7.00
C ILE A 52 7.44 5.72 5.84
N PRO A 53 6.63 6.75 5.50
CA PRO A 53 6.95 7.66 4.42
C PRO A 53 8.20 8.48 4.75
N THR A 54 9.00 8.77 3.73
CA THR A 54 10.23 9.55 3.83
C THR A 54 10.00 11.07 3.79
N ALA A 55 8.77 11.49 3.47
CA ALA A 55 8.33 12.88 3.51
C ALA A 55 6.86 12.95 3.90
N LYS A 56 6.47 14.02 4.62
CA LYS A 56 5.07 14.27 5.02
C LYS A 56 4.24 14.87 3.87
N ASP A 57 4.88 15.68 3.03
CA ASP A 57 4.25 16.36 1.90
C ASP A 57 4.77 15.76 0.59
N ALA A 58 3.86 15.41 -0.31
CA ALA A 58 4.22 14.94 -1.65
C ALA A 58 5.06 15.99 -2.40
N GLY A 59 6.22 15.58 -2.93
CA GLY A 59 7.10 16.44 -3.71
C GLY A 59 7.99 17.40 -2.90
N LYS A 60 7.97 17.33 -1.56
CA LYS A 60 8.93 18.06 -0.72
C LYS A 60 10.02 17.13 -0.20
N HIS A 61 11.27 17.57 -0.29
CA HIS A 61 12.45 16.82 0.16
C HIS A 61 13.10 17.42 1.42
N ASP A 62 12.76 18.68 1.77
CA ASP A 62 13.33 19.40 2.92
C ASP A 62 12.36 19.41 4.13
N VAL A 63 11.79 18.27 4.47
CA VAL A 63 10.96 18.14 5.68
C VAL A 63 11.72 17.39 6.77
N ASP A 64 11.58 17.86 8.02
CA ASP A 64 12.16 17.20 9.18
C ASP A 64 11.65 15.75 9.24
N VAL A 65 12.58 14.78 9.10
CA VAL A 65 12.28 13.35 8.94
C VAL A 65 11.94 12.76 10.31
N ALA A 66 10.86 13.24 10.92
CA ALA A 66 10.23 12.55 12.03
C ALA A 66 9.48 11.34 11.45
N PRO A 67 9.85 10.09 11.79
CA PRO A 67 9.18 8.90 11.25
C PRO A 67 7.70 8.96 11.59
N GLN A 68 6.85 9.05 10.56
CA GLN A 68 5.42 8.80 10.72
C GLN A 68 5.21 7.30 10.56
N ILE A 69 4.80 6.64 11.63
CA ILE A 69 4.47 5.22 11.58
C ILE A 69 3.00 5.12 11.20
N LEU A 70 2.72 4.70 9.97
CA LEU A 70 1.38 4.44 9.50
C LEU A 70 1.14 2.93 9.52
N ASP A 71 -0.04 2.52 9.97
CA ASP A 71 -0.56 1.19 9.65
C ASP A 71 -1.14 1.19 8.22
N ILE A 72 -1.47 0.01 7.70
CA ILE A 72 -1.98 -0.16 6.33
C ILE A 72 -3.37 0.49 6.16
N GLU A 73 -4.12 0.64 7.26
CA GLU A 73 -5.45 1.27 7.28
C GLU A 73 -5.37 2.81 7.30
N GLY A 74 -4.27 3.37 7.79
CA GLY A 74 -4.00 4.80 7.90
C GLY A 74 -3.47 5.45 6.62
N PHE A 75 -3.47 4.72 5.50
CA PHE A 75 -3.11 5.22 4.16
C PHE A 75 -4.31 5.20 3.21
#